data_AF-A0A7U8B409-F1
#
_entry.id   AF-A0A7U8B409-F1
#
_cell.length_a   1.000
_cell.length_b   1.000
_cell.length_c   1.000
_cell.angle_alpha   90.00
_cell.angle_beta   90.00
_cell.angle_gamma   90.00
#
_symmetry.space_group_name_H-M   'P 1'
#
loop_
_entity.id
_entity.type
_entity.pdbx_description
1 polymer ?
#
loop_
_entity_poly.entity_id
_entity_poly.type
_entity_poly.pdbx_seq_one_letter_code
_entity_poly.pdbx_strand_id
1 'polypeptide(L)'
;MHDYFKDKMETWEGKLVRLKRECSTGVYIFKKGTLMRVWSANNVRVILKTLPCEACGVQASATIRGKKTDYKFFFDFVEKKE
;
A
#
# COMPACT_ATOMS: atom_id res chain seq x y z
N MET A 1 -4.26 18.20 4.13
CA MET A 1 -4.05 16.96 3.36
C MET A 1 -2.58 16.87 3.04
N HIS A 2 -1.85 16.08 3.81
CA HIS A 2 -0.41 15.89 3.61
C HIS A 2 -0.14 15.10 2.32
N ASP A 3 0.67 15.65 1.41
CA ASP A 3 1.02 14.97 0.16
C ASP A 3 2.21 14.04 0.37
N TYR A 4 1.93 12.84 0.88
CA TYR A 4 2.92 11.79 1.11
C TYR A 4 3.73 11.42 -0.15
N PHE A 5 3.23 11.70 -1.36
CA PHE A 5 3.99 11.45 -2.59
C PHE A 5 5.13 12.45 -2.82
N LYS A 6 5.17 13.55 -2.06
CA LYS A 6 6.32 14.48 -2.02
C LYS A 6 7.40 14.00 -1.04
N ASP A 7 7.04 13.26 0.00
CA ASP A 7 8.00 12.74 1.00
C ASP A 7 8.96 11.69 0.44
N LYS A 8 10.10 11.48 1.11
CA LYS A 8 11.00 10.36 0.79
C LYS A 8 10.26 9.03 0.98
N MET A 9 10.44 8.09 0.04
CA MET A 9 9.74 6.80 0.11
C MET A 9 10.07 5.99 1.36
N GLU A 10 11.22 6.24 1.96
CA GLU A 10 11.68 5.65 3.23
C GLU A 10 10.72 5.96 4.39
N THR A 11 10.04 7.11 4.37
CA THR A 11 9.09 7.51 5.42
C THR A 11 7.71 6.87 5.26
N TRP A 12 7.50 6.13 4.17
CA TRP A 12 6.21 5.52 3.86
C TRP A 12 5.99 4.24 4.65
N GLU A 13 7.05 3.60 5.16
CA GLU A 13 6.94 2.38 5.93
C GLU A 13 6.00 2.55 7.14
N GLY A 14 5.13 1.56 7.36
CA GLY A 14 4.12 1.58 8.41
C GLY A 14 2.87 2.42 8.11
N LYS A 15 2.86 3.24 7.05
CA LYS A 15 1.70 4.05 6.67
C LYS A 15 0.58 3.18 6.11
N LEU A 16 -0.67 3.57 6.40
CA LEU A 16 -1.85 2.92 5.87
C LEU A 16 -2.19 3.53 4.50
N VAL A 17 -2.50 2.68 3.54
CA VAL A 17 -2.88 3.07 2.19
C VAL A 17 -4.15 2.36 1.77
N ARG A 18 -4.87 2.95 0.84
CA ARG A 18 -6.07 2.41 0.22
C ARG A 18 -5.84 2.21 -1.26
N LEU A 19 -6.09 1.00 -1.78
CA LEU A 19 -5.95 0.72 -3.21
C LEU A 19 -6.97 1.52 -4.04
N LYS A 20 -6.52 2.14 -5.13
CA LYS A 20 -7.36 2.88 -6.09
C LYS A 20 -7.88 2.01 -7.23
N ARG A 21 -7.29 0.84 -7.40
CA ARG A 21 -7.60 -0.14 -8.44
C ARG A 21 -7.46 -1.55 -7.90
N GLU A 22 -8.04 -2.50 -8.62
CA GLU A 22 -7.81 -3.91 -8.34
C GLU A 22 -6.34 -4.26 -8.62
N CYS A 23 -5.76 -5.03 -7.71
CA CYS A 23 -4.39 -5.50 -7.79
C CYS A 23 -4.40 -7.02 -7.67
N SER A 24 -4.12 -7.70 -8.78
CA SER A 24 -4.00 -9.16 -8.80
C SER A 24 -2.54 -9.53 -8.59
N THR A 25 -2.26 -10.22 -7.49
CA THR A 25 -1.08 -11.08 -7.40
C THR A 25 -1.47 -12.44 -7.94
N GLY A 26 -0.53 -13.22 -8.48
CA GLY A 26 -0.84 -14.54 -9.07
C GLY A 26 -1.56 -15.52 -8.13
N VAL A 27 -1.73 -15.18 -6.85
CA VAL A 27 -2.40 -15.98 -5.81
C VAL A 27 -3.66 -15.29 -5.26
N TYR A 28 -3.74 -13.96 -5.29
CA TYR A 28 -4.84 -13.19 -4.67
C TYR A 28 -5.23 -11.98 -5.50
N ILE A 29 -6.54 -11.69 -5.56
CA ILE A 29 -7.06 -10.45 -6.12
C ILE A 29 -7.43 -9.51 -4.98
N PHE A 30 -6.69 -8.41 -4.85
CA PHE A 30 -7.01 -7.32 -3.93
C PHE A 30 -7.97 -6.35 -4.62
N LYS A 31 -9.17 -6.19 -4.06
CA LYS A 31 -10.18 -5.30 -4.63
C LYS A 31 -9.78 -3.83 -4.48
N LYS A 32 -10.31 -2.99 -5.37
CA LYS A 32 -10.27 -1.54 -5.18
C LYS A 32 -10.87 -1.19 -3.81
N GLY A 33 -10.21 -0.28 -3.09
CA GLY A 33 -10.60 0.14 -1.75
C GLY A 33 -10.01 -0.70 -0.62
N THR A 34 -9.33 -1.82 -0.90
CA THR A 34 -8.65 -2.61 0.14
C THR A 34 -7.63 -1.76 0.89
N LEU A 35 -7.68 -1.85 2.22
CA LEU A 35 -6.72 -1.21 3.10
C LEU A 35 -5.49 -2.10 3.28
N MET A 36 -4.33 -1.51 3.09
CA MET A 36 -3.04 -2.18 3.23
C MET A 36 -2.07 -1.27 3.97
N ARG A 37 -1.07 -1.85 4.62
CA ARG A 37 0.03 -1.12 5.25
C ARG A 37 1.27 -1.25 4.38
N VAL A 38 1.99 -0.15 4.19
CA VAL A 38 3.30 -0.18 3.52
C VAL A 38 4.27 -0.94 4.41
N TRP A 39 4.75 -2.07 3.92
CA TRP A 39 5.76 -2.87 4.60
C TRP A 39 7.17 -2.43 4.27
N SER A 40 7.41 -2.01 3.02
CA SER A 40 8.69 -1.49 2.56
C SER A 40 8.46 -0.69 1.28
N ALA A 41 9.20 0.39 1.09
CA ALA A 41 9.11 1.25 -0.09
C ALA A 41 10.50 1.71 -0.53
N ASN A 42 10.79 1.57 -1.82
CA ASN A 42 12.03 2.04 -2.42
C ASN A 42 11.79 2.52 -3.86
N ASN A 43 12.82 3.08 -4.50
CA ASN A 43 12.72 3.67 -5.84
C ASN A 43 12.28 2.71 -6.96
N VAL A 44 12.23 1.40 -6.70
CA VAL A 44 11.92 0.36 -7.69
C VAL A 44 10.59 -0.34 -7.40
N ARG A 45 10.22 -0.48 -6.12
CA ARG A 45 9.02 -1.20 -5.67
C ARG A 45 8.49 -0.70 -4.33
N VAL A 46 7.19 -0.90 -4.15
CA VAL A 46 6.50 -0.79 -2.85
C VAL A 46 5.88 -2.15 -2.53
N ILE A 47 6.12 -2.63 -1.31
CA ILE A 47 5.51 -3.84 -0.76
C ILE A 47 4.41 -3.41 0.20
N LEU A 48 3.19 -3.84 -0.07
CA LEU A 48 2.01 -3.62 0.75
C LEU A 48 1.61 -4.93 1.42
N LYS A 49 1.17 -4.88 2.67
CA LYS A 49 0.60 -6.01 3.41
C LYS A 49 -0.83 -5.70 3.82
N THR A 50 -1.73 -6.67 3.72
CA THR A 50 -3.07 -6.52 4.29
C THR A 50 -2.98 -6.36 5.81
N LEU A 51 -4.02 -5.77 6.39
CA LEU A 51 -4.21 -5.87 7.83
C LEU A 51 -4.36 -7.37 8.22
N PRO A 52 -3.90 -7.78 9.41
CA PRO A 52 -4.09 -9.14 9.88
C PRO A 52 -5.59 -9.45 9.95
N CYS A 53 -5.98 -10.60 9.42
CA CYS A 53 -7.35 -11.07 9.55
C CYS A 53 -7.71 -11.22 11.03
N GLU A 54 -8.85 -10.68 11.46
CA GLU A 54 -9.25 -10.71 12.88
C GLU A 54 -9.47 -12.14 13.40
N ALA A 55 -9.87 -13.07 12.51
CA ALA A 55 -10.16 -14.45 12.89
C ALA A 55 -8.91 -15.36 12.91
N CYS A 56 -7.96 -15.17 11.99
CA CYS A 56 -6.84 -16.11 11.81
C CYS A 56 -5.45 -15.45 11.79
N GLY A 57 -5.35 -14.12 11.89
CA GLY A 57 -4.09 -13.37 11.88
C GLY A 57 -3.35 -13.36 10.55
N VAL A 58 -3.81 -14.09 9.54
CA VAL A 58 -3.12 -14.20 8.24
C VAL A 58 -3.03 -12.86 7.54
N GLN A 59 -1.88 -12.59 6.93
CA GLN A 59 -1.61 -11.40 6.12
C GLN A 59 -1.16 -11.81 4.72
N ALA A 60 -1.73 -11.17 3.71
CA ALA A 60 -1.29 -11.29 2.33
C ALA A 60 -0.44 -10.08 1.95
N SER A 61 0.48 -10.26 0.99
CA SER A 61 1.33 -9.18 0.50
C SER A 61 1.12 -8.94 -1.00
N ALA A 62 1.25 -7.67 -1.40
CA ALA A 62 1.25 -7.22 -2.78
C ALA A 62 2.54 -6.45 -3.05
N THR A 63 3.18 -6.72 -4.18
CA THR A 63 4.35 -5.95 -4.63
C THR A 63 3.95 -5.14 -5.86
N ILE A 64 4.03 -3.83 -5.76
CA ILE A 64 3.83 -2.92 -6.89
C ILE A 64 5.22 -2.46 -7.33
N ARG A 65 5.58 -2.75 -8.59
CA ARG A 65 6.82 -2.26 -9.20
C ARG A 65 6.51 -1.01 -10.00
N GLY A 66 7.36 0.01 -9.89
CA GLY A 66 7.16 1.28 -10.56
C GLY A 66 7.99 2.41 -9.97
N LYS A 67 7.87 3.60 -10.55
CA LYS A 67 8.54 4.80 -10.05
C LYS A 67 7.64 5.51 -9.03
N LYS A 68 8.26 6.36 -8.21
CA LYS A 68 7.56 7.17 -7.19
C LYS A 68 6.32 7.88 -7.74
N THR A 69 6.43 8.43 -8.95
CA THR A 69 5.38 9.17 -9.67
C THR A 69 4.15 8.33 -10.00
N ASP A 70 4.30 7.01 -10.05
CA ASP A 70 3.27 6.10 -10.54
C ASP A 70 2.39 5.61 -9.39
N TYR A 71 2.92 5.54 -8.16
CA TYR A 71 2.22 4.97 -7.01
C TYR A 71 0.90 5.68 -6.66
N LYS A 72 0.78 6.98 -6.97
CA LYS A 72 -0.47 7.76 -6.82
C LYS A 72 -1.65 7.23 -7.65
N PHE A 73 -1.37 6.41 -8.66
CA PHE A 73 -2.39 5.74 -9.47
C PHE A 73 -2.79 4.37 -8.89
N PHE A 74 -1.99 3.80 -8.00
CA PHE A 74 -2.24 2.49 -7.40
C PHE A 74 -2.91 2.60 -6.04
N PHE A 75 -2.51 3.56 -5.21
CA PHE A 75 -3.07 3.74 -3.87
C PHE A 75 -3.05 5.21 -3.43
N ASP A 76 -3.84 5.52 -2.42
CA ASP A 76 -3.79 6.79 -1.69
C ASP A 76 -3.44 6.52 -0.22
N PHE A 77 -2.70 7.44 0.40
CA PHE A 77 -2.41 7.35 1.83
C PHE A 77 -3.64 7.71 2.65
N VAL A 78 -3.88 6.94 3.71
CA VAL A 78 -4.95 7.19 4.67
C VAL A 78 -4.34 7.95 5.84
N GLU A 79 -4.62 9.24 5.96
CA GLU A 79 -4.31 10.01 7.16
C GLU A 79 -5.02 9.33 8.35
N LYS A 80 -4.26 8.91 9.37
CA LYS A 80 -4.88 8.62 10.66
C LYS A 80 -5.38 9.95 11.19
N LYS A 81 -6.69 10.12 11.29
CA LYS A 81 -7.25 11.08 12.23
C LYS A 81 -6.91 10.53 13.61
N GLU A 82 -5.84 11.05 14.21
CA GLU A 82 -5.71 11.06 15.66
C GLU A 82 -6.78 11.98 16.26
#